data_AF-A0A2E2N8E1-F1
#
_entry.id   AF-A0A2E2N8E1-F1
#
_cell.length_a   1.000
_cell.length_b   1.000
_cell.length_c   1.000
_cell.angle_alpha   90.00
_cell.angle_beta   90.00
_cell.angle_gamma   90.00
#
_symmetry.space_group_name_H-M   'P 1'
#
loop_
_entity.id
_entity.type
_entity.pdbx_description
1 polymer ?
#
loop_
_entity_poly.entity_id
_entity_poly.type
_entity_poly.pdbx_seq_one_letter_code
_entity_poly.pdbx_strand_id
1 'polypeptide(L)'
;MPEDNWHRADEELGGPGPHAQFHNVYGMLMVKASREGVMEANPDKRPFVLSRANYIGGHRYGATWTGDNSANWYHVDASIPMMLNLSLSGQPFCGPDIGGFAGDGDGKMFARWMGFGALMPFARAHTAKGNIDKEPWAFGEEVEATCRRAIERRYRLMPLLYTLFDETHRTGMPIGRPLFFADPTDTALRSEDDAFMLGDNLIVSADPTPGRERVHVLPQNENWIEFDFPSFDGGRDSEDPDQARLFVRAGGIVPTAPVHQHFGDRPDQRDELTLIVALDDQGRAECELYEDAGEGWGFRDGEFVRTRYEARRRGDTVVISSRVIDGDMERPSRTLNVRLFDADGAEVTAKGKDGDRLTIEMPKG
;
A
#
# COMPACT_ATOMS: atom_id res chain seq x y z
N MET A 1 27.97 17.81 -3.92
CA MET A 1 29.43 17.96 -3.72
C MET A 1 30.01 18.61 -4.96
N PRO A 2 31.14 19.34 -4.86
CA PRO A 2 31.85 19.86 -6.04
C PRO A 2 32.16 18.73 -7.04
N GLU A 3 32.07 19.03 -8.34
CA GLU A 3 32.28 18.03 -9.41
C GLU A 3 33.70 17.47 -9.43
N ASP A 4 34.68 18.29 -9.03
CA ASP A 4 36.10 17.98 -8.96
C ASP A 4 36.52 17.29 -7.66
N ASN A 5 35.60 17.08 -6.71
CA ASN A 5 35.92 16.37 -5.48
C ASN A 5 36.36 14.94 -5.80
N TRP A 6 37.52 14.54 -5.29
CA TRP A 6 38.18 13.29 -5.69
C TRP A 6 37.74 12.11 -4.82
N HIS A 7 37.26 11.04 -5.43
CA HIS A 7 36.86 9.79 -4.78
C HIS A 7 37.95 8.74 -4.90
N ARG A 8 38.10 7.92 -3.86
CA ARG A 8 38.97 6.74 -3.84
C ARG A 8 38.14 5.48 -4.12
N ALA A 9 37.47 5.45 -5.26
CA ALA A 9 36.64 4.30 -5.63
C ALA A 9 37.51 3.08 -5.98
N ASP A 10 36.98 1.89 -5.72
CA ASP A 10 37.61 0.63 -6.09
C ASP A 10 37.71 0.48 -7.62
N GLU A 11 38.67 -0.32 -8.09
CA GLU A 11 38.88 -0.58 -9.52
C GLU A 11 37.61 -1.11 -10.22
N GLU A 12 36.82 -1.91 -9.50
CA GLU A 12 35.54 -2.47 -9.96
C GLU A 12 34.49 -1.40 -10.27
N LEU A 13 34.61 -0.22 -9.65
CA LEU A 13 33.75 0.95 -9.86
C LEU A 13 34.38 1.97 -10.83
N GLY A 14 35.52 1.63 -11.44
CA GLY A 14 36.25 2.50 -12.38
C GLY A 14 37.44 3.25 -11.77
N GLY A 15 37.89 2.88 -10.57
CA GLY A 15 39.07 3.43 -9.91
C GLY A 15 38.89 4.87 -9.40
N PRO A 16 39.94 5.49 -8.82
CA PRO A 16 39.87 6.85 -8.31
C PRO A 16 39.51 7.88 -9.39
N GLY A 17 38.60 8.81 -9.08
CA GLY A 17 38.11 9.76 -10.06
C GLY A 17 37.32 10.94 -9.45
N PRO A 18 36.96 11.95 -10.26
CA PRO A 18 36.20 13.11 -9.80
C PRO A 18 34.74 12.74 -9.50
N HIS A 19 34.08 13.53 -8.65
CA HIS A 19 32.68 13.31 -8.26
C HIS A 19 31.74 13.27 -9.45
N ALA A 20 32.02 14.02 -10.52
CA ALA A 20 31.24 13.99 -11.75
C ALA A 20 31.05 12.56 -12.30
N GLN A 21 32.06 11.68 -12.18
CA GLN A 21 31.98 10.27 -12.60
C GLN A 21 30.99 9.46 -11.74
N PHE A 22 30.87 9.80 -10.45
CA PHE A 22 30.12 9.02 -9.47
C PHE A 22 28.79 9.66 -9.07
N HIS A 23 28.50 10.88 -9.50
CA HIS A 23 27.44 11.74 -8.95
C HIS A 23 26.11 11.00 -8.77
N ASN A 24 25.64 10.34 -9.82
CA ASN A 24 24.34 9.65 -9.83
C ASN A 24 24.35 8.30 -9.11
N VAL A 25 25.50 7.63 -9.00
CA VAL A 25 25.62 6.31 -8.36
C VAL A 25 26.01 6.40 -6.89
N TYR A 26 26.56 7.54 -6.45
CA TYR A 26 27.07 7.73 -5.10
C TYR A 26 26.00 7.44 -4.04
N GLY A 27 24.79 7.96 -4.23
CA GLY A 27 23.66 7.70 -3.32
C GLY A 27 23.33 6.21 -3.23
N MET A 28 23.19 5.53 -4.37
CA MET A 28 22.93 4.08 -4.40
C MET A 28 24.04 3.27 -3.72
N LEU A 29 25.30 3.62 -3.94
CA LEU A 29 26.45 2.94 -3.33
C LEU A 29 26.46 3.13 -1.81
N MET A 30 26.10 4.32 -1.32
CA MET A 30 25.90 4.56 0.12
C MET A 30 24.80 3.68 0.70
N VAL A 31 23.64 3.57 0.02
CA VAL A 31 22.53 2.69 0.46
C VAL A 31 22.98 1.23 0.50
N LYS A 32 23.69 0.77 -0.54
CA LYS A 32 24.24 -0.59 -0.60
C LYS A 32 25.15 -0.87 0.60
N ALA A 33 26.15 0.00 0.83
CA ALA A 33 27.08 -0.17 1.94
C ALA A 33 26.39 -0.12 3.31
N SER A 34 25.42 0.80 3.50
CA SER A 34 24.62 0.85 4.74
C SER A 34 23.82 -0.43 4.96
N ARG A 35 23.18 -0.97 3.91
CA ARG A 35 22.45 -2.24 4.01
C ARG A 35 23.36 -3.39 4.38
N GLU A 36 24.50 -3.52 3.71
CA GLU A 36 25.49 -4.58 3.97
C GLU A 36 25.98 -4.52 5.42
N GLY A 37 26.33 -3.33 5.93
CA GLY A 37 26.73 -3.16 7.32
C GLY A 37 25.62 -3.49 8.33
N VAL A 38 24.36 -3.11 8.05
CA VAL A 38 23.22 -3.48 8.92
C VAL A 38 22.98 -4.99 8.91
N MET A 39 23.10 -5.64 7.75
CA MET A 39 22.98 -7.09 7.63
C MET A 39 24.11 -7.83 8.36
N GLU A 40 25.33 -7.32 8.31
CA GLU A 40 26.46 -7.90 9.06
C GLU A 40 26.24 -7.77 10.58
N ALA A 41 25.73 -6.62 11.03
CA ALA A 41 25.44 -6.38 12.44
C ALA A 41 24.23 -7.15 12.97
N ASN A 42 23.23 -7.43 12.11
CA ASN A 42 21.98 -8.11 12.47
C ASN A 42 21.58 -9.13 11.39
N PRO A 43 22.30 -10.26 11.27
CA PRO A 43 22.14 -11.20 10.16
C PRO A 43 20.76 -11.84 10.11
N ASP A 44 20.08 -11.96 11.25
CA ASP A 44 18.77 -12.62 11.35
C ASP A 44 17.58 -11.68 11.09
N LYS A 45 17.82 -10.41 10.73
CA LYS A 45 16.77 -9.40 10.50
C LYS A 45 16.84 -8.79 9.10
N ARG A 46 15.68 -8.41 8.58
CA ARG A 46 15.56 -7.68 7.31
C ARG A 46 15.96 -6.23 7.53
N PRO A 47 16.96 -5.70 6.80
CA PRO A 47 17.39 -4.32 6.95
C PRO A 47 16.35 -3.37 6.36
N PHE A 48 16.00 -2.31 7.10
CA PHE A 48 15.30 -1.15 6.55
C PHE A 48 16.29 0.00 6.36
N VAL A 49 16.53 0.39 5.10
CA VAL A 49 17.35 1.55 4.74
C VAL A 49 16.49 2.50 3.92
N LEU A 50 16.43 3.76 4.33
CA LEU A 50 15.66 4.81 3.66
C LEU A 50 16.64 5.85 3.08
N SER A 51 16.52 6.17 1.80
CA SER A 51 17.39 7.15 1.13
C SER A 51 16.65 8.02 0.12
N ARG A 52 17.01 9.31 0.08
CA ARG A 52 16.51 10.28 -0.90
C ARG A 52 17.18 10.17 -2.26
N ALA A 53 18.45 9.73 -2.27
CA ALA A 53 19.27 9.68 -3.47
C ALA A 53 19.52 8.23 -3.86
N ASN A 54 19.13 7.88 -5.08
CA ASN A 54 19.24 6.53 -5.59
C ASN A 54 19.54 6.51 -7.10
N TYR A 55 19.78 5.32 -7.63
CA TYR A 55 20.00 5.07 -9.07
C TYR A 55 19.22 3.84 -9.52
N ILE A 56 19.17 3.55 -10.82
CA ILE A 56 18.52 2.33 -11.32
C ILE A 56 19.14 1.09 -10.65
N GLY A 57 18.28 0.22 -10.12
CA GLY A 57 18.69 -0.94 -9.32
C GLY A 57 18.87 -0.67 -7.82
N GLY A 58 18.61 0.57 -7.38
CA GLY A 58 18.63 0.99 -5.98
C GLY A 58 17.58 0.34 -5.08
N HIS A 59 16.43 -0.04 -5.63
CA HIS A 59 15.34 -0.74 -4.94
C HIS A 59 15.79 -2.05 -4.27
N ARG A 60 16.87 -2.67 -4.78
CA ARG A 60 17.48 -3.87 -4.18
C ARG A 60 18.00 -3.59 -2.77
N TYR A 61 18.33 -2.33 -2.48
CA TYR A 61 19.05 -1.97 -1.27
C TYR A 61 18.21 -1.16 -0.27
N GLY A 62 17.25 -0.36 -0.71
CA GLY A 62 16.45 0.45 0.22
C GLY A 62 15.20 1.09 -0.36
N ALA A 63 14.40 1.64 0.55
CA ALA A 63 13.23 2.48 0.26
C ALA A 63 13.66 3.91 -0.07
N THR A 64 12.79 4.68 -0.72
CA THR A 64 13.04 6.07 -1.11
C THR A 64 11.89 6.99 -0.76
N TRP A 65 12.17 8.14 -0.15
CA TRP A 65 11.18 9.20 -0.03
C TRP A 65 11.40 10.29 -1.08
N THR A 66 10.37 11.05 -1.40
CA THR A 66 10.38 12.03 -2.51
C THR A 66 11.14 13.32 -2.22
N GLY A 67 11.85 13.40 -1.09
CA GLY A 67 12.63 14.55 -0.69
C GLY A 67 11.86 15.62 0.07
N ASP A 68 12.41 16.84 0.09
CA ASP A 68 11.99 17.92 0.98
C ASP A 68 10.76 18.65 0.42
N ASN A 69 9.64 17.94 0.27
CA ASN A 69 8.39 18.52 -0.22
C ASN A 69 7.86 19.59 0.75
N SER A 70 7.18 20.61 0.23
CA SER A 70 6.65 21.70 1.04
C SER A 70 5.24 21.39 1.57
N ALA A 71 4.91 21.98 2.71
CA ALA A 71 3.59 21.93 3.34
C ALA A 71 2.60 22.85 2.59
N ASN A 72 2.25 22.48 1.36
CA ASN A 72 1.28 23.20 0.51
C ASN A 72 0.48 22.25 -0.39
N TRP A 73 -0.65 22.74 -0.91
CA TRP A 73 -1.54 21.96 -1.78
C TRP A 73 -0.90 21.48 -3.08
N TYR A 74 0.11 22.20 -3.60
CA TYR A 74 0.85 21.74 -4.78
C TYR A 74 1.53 20.38 -4.53
N HIS A 75 2.18 20.19 -3.38
CA HIS A 75 2.82 18.90 -3.09
C HIS A 75 1.85 17.84 -2.59
N VAL A 76 0.68 18.22 -2.06
CA VAL A 76 -0.42 17.26 -1.84
C VAL A 76 -0.83 16.66 -3.19
N ASP A 77 -1.11 17.52 -4.18
CA ASP A 77 -1.47 17.13 -5.56
C ASP A 77 -0.38 16.30 -6.23
N ALA A 78 0.88 16.71 -6.10
CA ALA A 78 2.01 16.02 -6.73
C ALA A 78 2.36 14.65 -6.10
N SER A 79 1.83 14.31 -4.92
CA SER A 79 2.25 13.13 -4.17
C SER A 79 1.95 11.81 -4.90
N ILE A 80 0.76 11.68 -5.48
CA ILE A 80 0.34 10.49 -6.23
C ILE A 80 1.16 10.34 -7.52
N PRO A 81 1.23 11.33 -8.43
CA PRO A 81 1.99 11.17 -9.66
C PRO A 81 3.49 10.98 -9.41
N MET A 82 4.08 11.61 -8.38
CA MET A 82 5.48 11.35 -8.02
C MET A 82 5.72 9.90 -7.56
N MET A 83 4.84 9.36 -6.71
CA MET A 83 4.91 7.97 -6.26
C MET A 83 4.74 6.99 -7.42
N LEU A 84 3.80 7.24 -8.33
CA LEU A 84 3.57 6.40 -9.51
C LEU A 84 4.74 6.42 -10.49
N ASN A 85 5.32 7.59 -10.76
CA ASN A 85 6.48 7.72 -11.66
C ASN A 85 7.72 6.99 -11.11
N LEU A 86 7.99 7.11 -9.80
CA LEU A 86 9.08 6.36 -9.15
C LEU A 86 8.83 4.85 -9.18
N SER A 87 7.59 4.44 -8.91
CA SER A 87 7.16 3.03 -8.93
C SER A 87 7.38 2.40 -10.30
N LEU A 88 6.91 3.06 -11.38
CA LEU A 88 7.14 2.63 -12.77
C LEU A 88 8.62 2.66 -13.18
N SER A 89 9.43 3.49 -12.53
CA SER A 89 10.88 3.57 -12.73
C SER A 89 11.67 2.55 -11.91
N GLY A 90 10.99 1.59 -11.28
CA GLY A 90 11.60 0.50 -10.53
C GLY A 90 12.01 0.88 -9.11
N GLN A 91 11.36 1.87 -8.48
CA GLN A 91 11.49 2.19 -7.05
C GLN A 91 10.10 2.12 -6.36
N PRO A 92 9.55 0.90 -6.15
CA PRO A 92 8.16 0.71 -5.72
C PRO A 92 7.90 0.98 -4.24
N PHE A 93 8.94 0.96 -3.39
CA PHE A 93 8.82 1.32 -1.98
C PHE A 93 9.15 2.80 -1.79
N CYS A 94 8.18 3.65 -2.14
CA CYS A 94 8.33 5.10 -2.05
C CYS A 94 7.07 5.85 -1.63
N GLY A 95 7.26 7.11 -1.21
CA GLY A 95 6.21 8.01 -0.76
C GLY A 95 6.76 9.35 -0.25
N PRO A 96 5.91 10.34 -0.01
CA PRO A 96 6.31 11.68 0.41
C PRO A 96 6.50 11.81 1.92
N ASP A 97 7.00 12.97 2.35
CA ASP A 97 6.85 13.42 3.73
C ASP A 97 5.43 13.97 3.90
N ILE A 98 4.53 13.14 4.42
CA ILE A 98 3.10 13.47 4.53
C ILE A 98 2.96 14.68 5.47
N GLY A 99 2.26 15.71 4.99
CA GLY A 99 2.10 16.99 5.70
C GLY A 99 3.16 18.04 5.37
N GLY A 100 4.20 17.69 4.61
CA GLY A 100 5.24 18.61 4.15
C GLY A 100 6.45 18.73 5.08
N PHE A 101 7.64 18.58 4.52
CA PHE A 101 8.91 18.86 5.18
C PHE A 101 9.12 20.36 5.43
N ALA A 102 8.94 21.18 4.38
CA ALA A 102 9.20 22.61 4.44
C ALA A 102 7.92 23.41 4.72
N GLY A 103 7.90 24.15 5.84
CA GLY A 103 6.78 24.97 6.29
C GLY A 103 5.78 24.22 7.16
N ASP A 104 4.91 24.97 7.83
CA ASP A 104 3.94 24.41 8.79
C ASP A 104 2.72 23.80 8.12
N GLY A 105 2.23 24.42 7.03
CA GLY A 105 0.91 24.08 6.48
C GLY A 105 -0.21 24.37 7.47
N ASP A 106 -1.36 23.71 7.28
CA ASP A 106 -2.48 23.77 8.20
C ASP A 106 -3.10 22.39 8.43
N GLY A 107 -4.01 22.31 9.41
CA GLY A 107 -4.66 21.06 9.81
C GLY A 107 -5.52 20.44 8.71
N LYS A 108 -6.18 21.25 7.88
CA LYS A 108 -7.02 20.76 6.77
C LYS A 108 -6.17 20.09 5.70
N MET A 109 -5.06 20.70 5.34
CA MET A 109 -4.12 20.12 4.40
C MET A 109 -3.48 18.84 4.96
N PHE A 110 -3.11 18.83 6.24
CA PHE A 110 -2.55 17.63 6.87
C PHE A 110 -3.57 16.48 6.92
N ALA A 111 -4.81 16.77 7.31
CA ALA A 111 -5.93 15.83 7.29
C ALA A 111 -6.13 15.20 5.90
N ARG A 112 -6.26 16.03 4.86
CA ARG A 112 -6.41 15.57 3.47
C ARG A 112 -5.24 14.71 3.01
N TRP A 113 -4.01 15.13 3.30
CA TRP A 113 -2.82 14.39 2.89
C TRP A 113 -2.70 13.05 3.62
N MET A 114 -3.04 12.99 4.91
CA MET A 114 -3.07 11.74 5.66
C MET A 114 -4.12 10.77 5.12
N GLY A 115 -5.31 11.26 4.74
CA GLY A 115 -6.44 10.45 4.26
C GLY A 115 -6.13 9.54 3.08
N PHE A 116 -5.21 9.93 2.18
CA PHE A 116 -4.72 9.07 1.10
C PHE A 116 -3.24 8.67 1.25
N GLY A 117 -2.41 9.52 1.86
CA GLY A 117 -0.98 9.28 2.06
C GLY A 117 -0.69 8.08 2.95
N ALA A 118 -1.57 7.80 3.92
CA ALA A 118 -1.46 6.59 4.76
C ALA A 118 -1.58 5.28 3.94
N LEU A 119 -2.17 5.32 2.75
CA LEU A 119 -2.35 4.16 1.87
C LEU A 119 -1.21 3.99 0.85
N MET A 120 -0.24 4.91 0.79
CA MET A 120 0.92 4.79 -0.10
C MET A 120 1.90 3.69 0.37
N PRO A 121 2.74 3.14 -0.51
CA PRO A 121 3.70 2.08 -0.15
C PRO A 121 4.59 2.48 1.04
N PHE A 122 5.19 3.65 0.98
CA PHE A 122 5.86 4.29 2.11
C PHE A 122 4.98 5.40 2.69
N ALA A 123 4.53 5.24 3.93
CA ALA A 123 3.68 6.20 4.62
C ALA A 123 4.39 6.71 5.89
N ARG A 124 4.80 7.98 5.87
CA ARG A 124 5.45 8.63 7.00
C ARG A 124 5.14 10.12 7.00
N ALA A 125 4.63 10.61 8.12
CA ALA A 125 4.56 12.05 8.36
C ALA A 125 5.91 12.57 8.86
N HIS A 126 6.39 13.70 8.33
CA HIS A 126 7.69 14.26 8.66
C HIS A 126 7.78 15.76 8.39
N THR A 127 8.63 16.45 9.15
CA THR A 127 8.79 17.90 9.08
C THR A 127 10.22 18.32 9.39
N ALA A 128 10.61 19.50 8.90
CA ALA A 128 11.86 20.13 9.27
C ALA A 128 11.84 20.63 10.73
N LYS A 129 13.03 20.70 11.33
CA LYS A 129 13.19 21.26 12.67
C LYS A 129 12.67 22.70 12.74
N GLY A 130 11.83 22.98 13.73
CA GLY A 130 11.31 24.32 14.00
C GLY A 130 9.96 24.62 13.37
N ASN A 131 9.43 23.72 12.55
CA ASN A 131 8.04 23.75 12.09
C ASN A 131 7.13 23.04 13.11
N ILE A 132 5.82 23.14 12.92
CA ILE A 132 4.83 22.34 13.65
C ILE A 132 5.09 20.85 13.41
N ASP A 133 5.02 20.11 14.52
CA ASP A 133 5.06 18.65 14.61
C ASP A 133 4.05 17.99 13.64
N LYS A 134 4.37 16.78 13.13
CA LYS A 134 3.52 16.07 12.14
C LYS A 134 2.94 14.78 12.70
N GLU A 135 2.83 14.72 14.01
CA GLU A 135 2.06 13.74 14.74
C GLU A 135 0.56 14.10 14.67
N PRO A 136 -0.35 13.11 14.61
CA PRO A 136 -1.80 13.33 14.45
C PRO A 136 -2.43 14.39 15.37
N TRP A 137 -2.00 14.45 16.63
CA TRP A 137 -2.54 15.35 17.65
C TRP A 137 -2.07 16.81 17.53
N ALA A 138 -1.08 17.11 16.67
CA ALA A 138 -0.49 18.44 16.56
C ALA A 138 -1.47 19.50 15.99
N PHE A 139 -2.54 19.07 15.32
CA PHE A 139 -3.50 19.95 14.64
C PHE A 139 -4.91 19.92 15.28
N GLY A 140 -5.04 19.38 16.50
CA GLY A 140 -6.30 19.31 17.25
C GLY A 140 -7.11 18.04 16.98
N GLU A 141 -8.16 17.85 17.80
CA GLU A 141 -8.91 16.59 17.90
C GLU A 141 -9.60 16.16 16.58
N GLU A 142 -10.09 17.11 15.78
CA GLU A 142 -10.73 16.81 14.48
C GLU A 142 -9.74 16.21 13.48
N VAL A 143 -8.53 16.79 13.42
CA VAL A 143 -7.46 16.28 12.54
C VAL A 143 -6.89 14.98 13.08
N GLU A 144 -6.77 14.84 14.40
CA GLU A 144 -6.38 13.58 15.04
C GLU A 144 -7.35 12.45 14.68
N ALA A 145 -8.66 12.70 14.75
CA ALA A 145 -9.68 11.72 14.36
C ALA A 145 -9.57 11.31 12.89
N THR A 146 -9.34 12.28 11.99
CA THR A 146 -9.10 12.04 10.55
C THR A 146 -7.86 11.18 10.32
N CYS A 147 -6.75 11.53 10.97
CA CYS A 147 -5.50 10.78 10.89
C CYS A 147 -5.66 9.36 11.44
N ARG A 148 -6.42 9.20 12.54
CA ARG A 148 -6.72 7.91 13.14
C ARG A 148 -7.42 7.00 12.13
N ARG A 149 -8.49 7.46 11.47
CA ARG A 149 -9.20 6.70 10.42
C ARG A 149 -8.23 6.26 9.31
N ALA A 150 -7.42 7.18 8.81
CA ALA A 150 -6.46 6.89 7.73
C ALA A 150 -5.42 5.83 8.13
N ILE A 151 -4.85 5.94 9.34
CA ILE A 151 -3.87 4.98 9.87
C ILE A 151 -4.54 3.63 10.11
N GLU A 152 -5.72 3.63 10.72
CA GLU A 152 -6.51 2.43 10.99
C GLU A 152 -6.90 1.68 9.70
N ARG A 153 -7.21 2.39 8.61
CA ARG A 153 -7.42 1.82 7.27
C ARG A 153 -6.16 1.14 6.74
N ARG A 154 -4.99 1.78 6.86
CA ARG A 154 -3.70 1.18 6.49
C ARG A 154 -3.47 -0.15 7.24
N TYR A 155 -3.73 -0.17 8.55
CA TYR A 155 -3.55 -1.38 9.36
C TYR A 155 -4.53 -2.49 8.98
N ARG A 156 -5.78 -2.17 8.66
CA ARG A 156 -6.73 -3.16 8.10
C ARG A 156 -6.23 -3.75 6.79
N LEU A 157 -5.60 -2.94 5.94
CA LEU A 157 -5.06 -3.37 4.64
C LEU A 157 -3.67 -4.02 4.72
N MET A 158 -3.14 -4.27 5.91
CA MET A 158 -1.80 -4.84 6.05
C MET A 158 -1.64 -6.21 5.35
N PRO A 159 -2.62 -7.15 5.38
CA PRO A 159 -2.52 -8.41 4.63
C PRO A 159 -2.36 -8.19 3.11
N LEU A 160 -3.11 -7.25 2.53
CA LEU A 160 -2.95 -6.85 1.14
C LEU A 160 -1.57 -6.24 0.90
N LEU A 161 -1.19 -5.21 1.65
CA LEU A 161 0.09 -4.50 1.47
C LEU A 161 1.27 -5.47 1.56
N TYR A 162 1.27 -6.36 2.55
CA TYR A 162 2.33 -7.35 2.73
C TYR A 162 2.42 -8.35 1.57
N THR A 163 1.26 -8.77 1.04
CA THR A 163 1.19 -9.60 -0.16
C THR A 163 1.75 -8.89 -1.38
N LEU A 164 1.48 -7.59 -1.53
CA LEU A 164 2.03 -6.80 -2.64
C LEU A 164 3.55 -6.60 -2.50
N PHE A 165 4.08 -6.48 -1.28
CA PHE A 165 5.54 -6.46 -1.07
C PHE A 165 6.21 -7.78 -1.50
N ASP A 166 5.59 -8.95 -1.24
CA ASP A 166 6.06 -10.23 -1.78
C ASP A 166 6.00 -10.27 -3.32
N GLU A 167 4.88 -9.82 -3.91
CA GLU A 167 4.72 -9.78 -5.36
C GLU A 167 5.80 -8.89 -6.01
N THR A 168 6.02 -7.69 -5.45
CA THR A 168 7.08 -6.79 -5.88
C THR A 168 8.46 -7.44 -5.76
N HIS A 169 8.73 -8.16 -4.68
CA HIS A 169 10.00 -8.87 -4.49
C HIS A 169 10.25 -9.91 -5.59
N ARG A 170 9.22 -10.67 -5.98
CA ARG A 170 9.36 -11.77 -6.96
C ARG A 170 9.32 -11.31 -8.41
N THR A 171 8.52 -10.30 -8.73
CA THR A 171 8.16 -9.95 -10.11
C THR A 171 8.61 -8.56 -10.53
N GLY A 172 8.93 -7.69 -9.57
CA GLY A 172 9.16 -6.26 -9.81
C GLY A 172 7.89 -5.45 -10.03
N MET A 173 6.70 -6.06 -9.97
CA MET A 173 5.42 -5.35 -10.10
C MET A 173 5.27 -4.32 -8.97
N PRO A 174 4.91 -3.05 -9.25
CA PRO A 174 4.76 -2.06 -8.20
C PRO A 174 3.59 -2.32 -7.26
N ILE A 175 3.73 -1.85 -6.02
CA ILE A 175 2.69 -1.89 -4.99
C ILE A 175 1.57 -0.90 -5.33
N GLY A 176 1.94 0.36 -5.50
CA GLY A 176 1.09 1.42 -6.05
C GLY A 176 1.16 1.42 -7.57
N ARG A 177 0.03 1.25 -8.26
CA ARG A 177 -0.04 1.15 -9.72
C ARG A 177 -0.92 2.26 -10.30
N PRO A 178 -0.61 2.77 -11.50
CA PRO A 178 -1.47 3.75 -12.17
C PRO A 178 -2.75 3.07 -12.69
N LEU A 179 -3.84 3.82 -12.83
CA LEU A 179 -5.15 3.24 -13.18
C LEU A 179 -5.19 2.63 -14.58
N PHE A 180 -4.33 3.06 -15.50
CA PHE A 180 -4.23 2.44 -16.83
C PHE A 180 -3.76 0.97 -16.80
N PHE A 181 -3.35 0.43 -15.64
CA PHE A 181 -3.13 -1.01 -15.49
C PHE A 181 -4.44 -1.79 -15.43
N ALA A 182 -5.54 -1.18 -14.98
CA ALA A 182 -6.85 -1.81 -14.98
C ALA A 182 -7.40 -2.03 -16.41
N ASP A 183 -7.10 -1.10 -17.32
CA ASP A 183 -7.37 -1.25 -18.75
C ASP A 183 -6.30 -0.49 -19.57
N PRO A 184 -5.27 -1.18 -20.08
CA PRO A 184 -4.23 -0.55 -20.90
C PRO A 184 -4.73 -0.01 -22.24
N THR A 185 -5.92 -0.43 -22.69
CA THR A 185 -6.52 -0.01 -23.95
C THR A 185 -7.25 1.33 -23.82
N ASP A 186 -7.72 1.67 -22.62
CA ASP A 186 -8.29 2.98 -22.34
C ASP A 186 -7.17 4.02 -22.09
N THR A 187 -6.88 4.79 -23.13
CA THR A 187 -5.85 5.84 -23.07
C THR A 187 -6.22 7.01 -22.16
N ALA A 188 -7.49 7.20 -21.79
CA ALA A 188 -7.91 8.28 -20.90
C ALA A 188 -7.37 8.07 -19.47
N LEU A 189 -7.18 6.82 -19.05
CA LEU A 189 -6.63 6.47 -17.73
C LEU A 189 -5.19 6.92 -17.53
N ARG A 190 -4.49 7.34 -18.60
CA ARG A 190 -3.11 7.86 -18.51
C ARG A 190 -3.04 9.29 -17.97
N SER A 191 -4.16 10.01 -17.95
CA SER A 191 -4.23 11.37 -17.41
C SER A 191 -4.73 11.42 -15.96
N GLU A 192 -4.99 10.26 -15.34
CA GLU A 192 -5.41 10.21 -13.94
C GLU A 192 -4.19 10.34 -13.02
N ASP A 193 -4.22 11.37 -12.18
CA ASP A 193 -3.16 11.71 -11.21
C ASP A 193 -3.70 11.74 -9.76
N ASP A 194 -5.01 11.63 -9.56
CA ASP A 194 -5.68 11.81 -8.27
C ASP A 194 -6.07 10.44 -7.65
N ALA A 195 -5.86 9.35 -8.38
CA ALA A 195 -6.13 7.98 -7.92
C ALA A 195 -4.94 7.04 -8.21
N PHE A 196 -4.86 5.97 -7.45
CA PHE A 196 -3.91 4.87 -7.70
C PHE A 196 -4.53 3.53 -7.31
N MET A 197 -4.01 2.44 -7.85
CA MET A 197 -4.36 1.09 -7.44
C MET A 197 -3.36 0.56 -6.41
N LEU A 198 -3.84 -0.26 -5.48
CA LEU A 198 -3.01 -1.13 -4.65
C LEU A 198 -3.20 -2.57 -5.16
N GLY A 199 -2.19 -3.08 -5.87
CA GLY A 199 -2.34 -4.33 -6.58
C GLY A 199 -3.37 -4.23 -7.72
N ASP A 200 -4.01 -5.35 -8.04
CA ASP A 200 -5.04 -5.42 -9.10
C ASP A 200 -6.47 -5.25 -8.59
N ASN A 201 -6.69 -5.33 -7.29
CA ASN A 201 -8.03 -5.51 -6.73
C ASN A 201 -8.56 -4.29 -5.96
N LEU A 202 -7.76 -3.25 -5.73
CA LEU A 202 -8.16 -2.10 -4.93
C LEU A 202 -7.77 -0.78 -5.63
N ILE A 203 -8.74 0.10 -5.86
CA ILE A 203 -8.52 1.51 -6.22
C ILE A 203 -8.63 2.36 -4.96
N VAL A 204 -7.69 3.28 -4.81
CA VAL A 204 -7.70 4.40 -3.86
C VAL A 204 -7.93 5.66 -4.69
N SER A 205 -9.13 6.24 -4.62
CA SER A 205 -9.46 7.51 -5.25
C SER A 205 -9.33 8.61 -4.22
N ALA A 206 -8.31 9.45 -4.35
CA ALA A 206 -8.15 10.63 -3.52
C ALA A 206 -8.79 11.83 -4.21
N ASP A 207 -9.07 12.88 -3.44
CA ASP A 207 -9.34 14.22 -3.96
C ASP A 207 -8.26 15.15 -3.35
N PRO A 208 -7.04 15.20 -3.94
CA PRO A 208 -5.89 15.82 -3.29
C PRO A 208 -6.06 17.32 -3.01
N THR A 209 -6.82 18.03 -3.85
CA THR A 209 -6.97 19.47 -3.78
C THR A 209 -8.46 19.84 -3.67
N PRO A 210 -8.97 20.14 -2.46
CA PRO A 210 -10.37 20.48 -2.26
C PRO A 210 -10.83 21.66 -3.14
N GLY A 211 -11.97 21.50 -3.80
CA GLY A 211 -12.59 22.55 -4.62
C GLY A 211 -12.02 22.70 -6.02
N ARG A 212 -11.12 21.79 -6.45
CA ARG A 212 -10.68 21.69 -7.84
C ARG A 212 -11.69 20.88 -8.65
N GLU A 213 -12.18 21.44 -9.76
CA GLU A 213 -13.06 20.74 -10.69
C GLU A 213 -12.23 19.88 -11.66
N ARG A 214 -11.70 18.75 -11.18
CA ARG A 214 -11.11 17.72 -12.05
C ARG A 214 -12.07 16.53 -12.11
N VAL A 215 -12.35 16.06 -13.31
CA VAL A 215 -13.18 14.86 -13.50
C VAL A 215 -12.28 13.65 -13.26
N HIS A 216 -12.57 12.87 -12.21
CA HIS A 216 -11.91 11.57 -12.00
C HIS A 216 -12.17 10.68 -13.22
N VAL A 217 -11.09 10.19 -13.82
CA VAL A 217 -11.12 9.20 -14.88
C VAL A 217 -10.93 7.83 -14.23
N LEU A 218 -12.03 7.26 -13.74
CA LEU A 218 -12.07 5.87 -13.29
C LEU A 218 -12.21 4.93 -14.49
N PRO A 219 -11.74 3.66 -14.40
CA PRO A 219 -11.82 2.73 -15.51
C PRO A 219 -13.26 2.57 -15.97
N GLN A 220 -13.52 2.81 -17.25
CA GLN A 220 -14.86 2.67 -17.82
C GLN A 220 -15.21 1.20 -17.97
N ASN A 221 -15.73 0.61 -16.90
CA ASN A 221 -16.53 -0.61 -16.85
C ASN A 221 -17.13 -0.62 -15.44
N GLU A 222 -18.39 -1.00 -15.27
CA GLU A 222 -19.13 -1.06 -13.99
C GLU A 222 -18.57 -2.13 -13.01
N ASN A 223 -17.28 -2.42 -13.10
CA ASN A 223 -16.53 -3.47 -12.45
C ASN A 223 -15.76 -2.98 -11.21
N TRP A 224 -16.15 -1.87 -10.61
CA TRP A 224 -15.51 -1.35 -9.40
C TRP A 224 -16.58 -0.95 -8.40
N ILE A 225 -16.61 -1.67 -7.28
CA ILE A 225 -17.64 -1.52 -6.25
C ILE A 225 -17.04 -0.74 -5.09
N GLU A 226 -17.63 0.41 -4.78
CA GLU A 226 -17.22 1.18 -3.62
C GLU A 226 -17.53 0.41 -2.33
N PHE A 227 -16.58 0.37 -1.41
CA PHE A 227 -16.78 -0.19 -0.08
C PHE A 227 -16.14 0.72 0.96
N ASP A 228 -16.53 0.52 2.21
CA ASP A 228 -15.99 1.30 3.32
C ASP A 228 -15.70 0.43 4.54
N PHE A 229 -14.86 0.93 5.45
CA PHE A 229 -14.58 0.31 6.73
C PHE A 229 -15.43 0.92 7.86
N PRO A 230 -15.72 0.13 8.91
CA PRO A 230 -16.32 0.68 10.12
C PRO A 230 -15.30 1.58 10.83
N SER A 231 -15.77 2.77 11.22
CA SER A 231 -14.99 3.75 11.99
C SER A 231 -14.99 3.43 13.48
N PHE A 232 -13.99 3.96 14.19
CA PHE A 232 -13.83 3.81 15.64
C PHE A 232 -14.96 4.45 16.46
N ASP A 233 -15.69 5.42 15.89
CA ASP A 233 -16.82 6.12 16.52
C ASP A 233 -18.19 5.47 16.21
N GLY A 234 -18.19 4.30 15.56
CA GLY A 234 -19.40 3.57 15.19
C GLY A 234 -20.05 4.03 13.88
N GLY A 235 -19.48 5.05 13.22
CA GLY A 235 -19.86 5.48 11.87
C GLY A 235 -19.08 4.76 10.77
N ARG A 236 -18.96 5.44 9.65
CA ARG A 236 -18.22 5.01 8.45
C ARG A 236 -17.02 5.90 8.23
N ASP A 237 -15.90 5.35 7.77
CA ASP A 237 -14.73 6.17 7.49
C ASP A 237 -14.99 7.17 6.34
N SER A 238 -15.84 6.83 5.37
CA SER A 238 -16.21 7.72 4.26
C SER A 238 -17.07 8.92 4.68
N GLU A 239 -17.52 9.00 5.94
CA GLU A 239 -18.23 10.17 6.48
C GLU A 239 -17.28 11.35 6.71
N ASP A 240 -15.98 11.08 6.82
CA ASP A 240 -14.93 12.08 6.80
C ASP A 240 -14.51 12.37 5.34
N PRO A 241 -14.77 13.58 4.81
CA PRO A 241 -14.52 13.91 3.41
C PRO A 241 -13.03 14.02 3.06
N ASP A 242 -12.13 13.99 4.05
CA ASP A 242 -10.69 13.98 3.83
C ASP A 242 -10.12 12.58 3.60
N GLN A 243 -10.92 11.53 3.85
CA GLN A 243 -10.57 10.15 3.54
C GLN A 243 -10.64 9.85 2.04
N ALA A 244 -9.71 9.02 1.56
CA ALA A 244 -9.82 8.48 0.20
C ALA A 244 -11.02 7.52 0.07
N ARG A 245 -11.63 7.49 -1.12
CA ARG A 245 -12.65 6.49 -1.46
C ARG A 245 -11.98 5.20 -1.92
N LEU A 246 -12.56 4.07 -1.55
CA LEU A 246 -12.00 2.75 -1.82
C LEU A 246 -12.95 1.94 -2.71
N PHE A 247 -12.40 1.33 -3.76
CA PHE A 247 -13.17 0.50 -4.67
C PHE A 247 -12.51 -0.85 -4.85
N VAL A 248 -13.28 -1.92 -4.69
CA VAL A 248 -12.84 -3.28 -4.99
C VAL A 248 -13.20 -3.65 -6.42
N ARG A 249 -12.30 -4.31 -7.13
CA ARG A 249 -12.55 -4.80 -8.49
C ARG A 249 -13.60 -5.92 -8.45
N ALA A 250 -14.58 -5.89 -9.36
CA ALA A 250 -15.43 -7.03 -9.66
C ALA A 250 -14.55 -8.18 -10.19
N GLY A 251 -14.70 -9.37 -9.61
CA GLY A 251 -13.75 -10.47 -9.80
C GLY A 251 -12.59 -10.46 -8.81
N GLY A 252 -12.52 -9.47 -7.92
CA GLY A 252 -11.45 -9.28 -6.96
C GLY A 252 -11.86 -9.60 -5.52
N ILE A 253 -10.87 -9.99 -4.73
CA ILE A 253 -10.95 -10.10 -3.28
C ILE A 253 -9.86 -9.22 -2.67
N VAL A 254 -10.20 -8.46 -1.62
CA VAL A 254 -9.24 -7.70 -0.81
C VAL A 254 -9.16 -8.30 0.61
N PRO A 255 -8.04 -8.94 0.98
CA PRO A 255 -7.85 -9.47 2.33
C PRO A 255 -7.51 -8.34 3.32
N THR A 256 -8.19 -8.33 4.46
CA THR A 256 -8.04 -7.34 5.52
C THR A 256 -7.98 -7.99 6.90
N ALA A 257 -7.40 -7.29 7.87
CA ALA A 257 -7.27 -7.71 9.26
C ALA A 257 -7.96 -6.73 10.20
N PRO A 258 -8.18 -7.09 11.48
CA PRO A 258 -8.50 -6.12 12.52
C PRO A 258 -7.46 -5.01 12.67
N VAL A 259 -7.81 -3.95 13.40
CA VAL A 259 -6.85 -2.89 13.74
C VAL A 259 -5.83 -3.42 14.74
N HIS A 260 -4.56 -3.24 14.41
CA HIS A 260 -3.45 -3.49 15.32
C HIS A 260 -2.68 -2.19 15.57
N GLN A 261 -2.14 -2.05 16.79
CA GLN A 261 -1.39 -0.84 17.18
C GLN A 261 0.02 -0.79 16.59
N HIS A 262 0.57 -1.95 16.23
CA HIS A 262 1.86 -2.11 15.56
C HIS A 262 1.86 -3.43 14.78
N PHE A 263 2.73 -3.57 13.79
CA PHE A 263 2.97 -4.85 13.11
C PHE A 263 4.13 -5.59 13.81
N GLY A 264 4.01 -6.90 14.04
CA GLY A 264 5.09 -7.74 14.57
C GLY A 264 4.75 -8.59 15.80
N ASP A 265 5.44 -9.73 15.93
CA ASP A 265 5.49 -10.73 17.02
C ASP A 265 4.30 -10.77 17.99
N ARG A 266 3.09 -10.87 17.44
CA ARG A 266 1.94 -11.33 18.21
C ARG A 266 1.15 -12.39 17.45
N PRO A 267 0.84 -13.52 18.11
CA PRO A 267 -0.05 -14.53 17.56
C PRO A 267 -1.44 -13.99 17.20
N ASP A 268 -1.93 -13.00 17.96
CA ASP A 268 -3.28 -12.44 17.83
C ASP A 268 -3.54 -11.68 16.52
N GLN A 269 -2.48 -11.20 15.85
CA GLN A 269 -2.57 -10.54 14.55
C GLN A 269 -3.05 -11.46 13.43
N ARG A 270 -3.10 -12.77 13.70
CA ARG A 270 -3.58 -13.79 12.77
C ARG A 270 -4.89 -14.41 13.20
N ASP A 271 -5.53 -13.96 14.28
CA ASP A 271 -6.74 -14.62 14.82
C ASP A 271 -7.99 -14.39 13.96
N GLU A 272 -7.96 -13.37 13.09
CA GLU A 272 -9.08 -13.00 12.24
C GLU A 272 -8.60 -12.48 10.87
N LEU A 273 -9.28 -12.92 9.82
CA LEU A 273 -9.13 -12.43 8.45
C LEU A 273 -10.52 -12.03 7.94
N THR A 274 -10.62 -10.87 7.31
CA THR A 274 -11.83 -10.43 6.61
C THR A 274 -11.55 -10.36 5.11
N LEU A 275 -12.41 -10.96 4.29
CA LEU A 275 -12.36 -10.84 2.83
C LEU A 275 -13.44 -9.86 2.36
N ILE A 276 -13.03 -8.76 1.72
CA ILE A 276 -13.91 -7.91 0.94
C ILE A 276 -14.01 -8.54 -0.45
N VAL A 277 -15.19 -9.01 -0.84
CA VAL A 277 -15.40 -9.81 -2.06
C VAL A 277 -16.36 -9.06 -2.98
N ALA A 278 -15.96 -8.84 -4.23
CA ALA A 278 -16.85 -8.34 -5.28
C ALA A 278 -16.85 -9.32 -6.45
N LEU A 279 -18.02 -9.86 -6.81
CA LEU A 279 -18.14 -10.84 -7.88
C LEU A 279 -18.10 -10.19 -9.26
N ASP A 280 -17.48 -10.86 -10.23
CA ASP A 280 -17.59 -10.52 -11.65
C ASP A 280 -18.99 -10.91 -12.21
N ASP A 281 -19.24 -10.55 -13.47
CA ASP A 281 -20.44 -10.91 -14.23
C ASP A 281 -20.66 -12.44 -14.35
N GLN A 282 -19.58 -13.22 -14.22
CA GLN A 282 -19.58 -14.68 -14.18
C GLN A 282 -19.75 -15.25 -12.76
N GLY A 283 -19.96 -14.38 -11.76
CA GLY A 283 -20.17 -14.74 -10.37
C GLY A 283 -18.92 -15.28 -9.68
N ARG A 284 -17.73 -14.84 -10.07
CA ARG A 284 -16.45 -15.28 -9.50
C ARG A 284 -15.68 -14.13 -8.89
N ALA A 285 -14.81 -14.43 -7.94
CA ALA A 285 -13.77 -13.51 -7.50
C ALA A 285 -12.56 -14.29 -6.96
N GLU A 286 -11.36 -13.70 -7.03
CA GLU A 286 -10.17 -14.32 -6.46
C GLU A 286 -9.14 -13.31 -5.93
N CYS A 287 -8.29 -13.80 -5.02
CA CYS A 287 -7.03 -13.17 -4.66
C CYS A 287 -6.03 -14.22 -4.18
N GLU A 288 -4.78 -13.78 -4.03
CA GLU A 288 -3.75 -14.49 -3.29
C GLU A 288 -3.43 -13.72 -2.00
N LEU A 289 -3.04 -14.44 -0.96
CA LEU A 289 -2.57 -13.91 0.32
C LEU A 289 -1.24 -14.58 0.64
N TYR A 290 -0.20 -13.78 0.89
CA TYR A 290 1.11 -14.23 1.32
C TYR A 290 1.34 -13.92 2.80
N GLU A 291 1.82 -14.90 3.54
CA GLU A 291 2.15 -14.79 4.96
C GLU A 291 3.47 -15.52 5.25
N ASP A 292 4.36 -14.93 6.03
CA ASP A 292 5.58 -15.57 6.53
C ASP A 292 5.80 -15.16 8.00
N ALA A 293 7.00 -15.35 8.57
CA ALA A 293 7.30 -14.92 9.95
C ALA A 293 7.21 -13.40 10.20
N GLY A 294 7.16 -12.55 9.16
CA GLY A 294 7.16 -11.09 9.26
C GLY A 294 8.55 -10.46 9.40
N GLU A 295 9.51 -11.23 9.91
CA GLU A 295 10.92 -10.83 10.09
C GLU A 295 11.84 -12.01 9.77
N GLY A 296 13.10 -11.73 9.47
CA GLY A 296 14.12 -12.75 9.18
C GLY A 296 14.00 -13.37 7.79
N TRP A 297 14.72 -14.47 7.57
CA TRP A 297 14.99 -14.98 6.21
C TRP A 297 14.34 -16.31 5.86
N GLY A 298 13.54 -16.90 6.76
CA GLY A 298 12.95 -18.23 6.57
C GLY A 298 12.16 -18.39 5.26
N PHE A 299 11.57 -17.30 4.75
CA PHE A 299 10.88 -17.31 3.44
C PHE A 299 11.76 -17.79 2.27
N ARG A 300 13.08 -17.64 2.36
CA ARG A 300 14.04 -18.14 1.35
C ARG A 300 14.14 -19.66 1.34
N ASP A 301 13.84 -20.29 2.46
CA ASP A 301 13.91 -21.73 2.68
C ASP A 301 12.52 -22.37 2.63
N GLY A 302 11.51 -21.65 2.14
CA GLY A 302 10.12 -22.13 2.03
C GLY A 302 9.25 -21.80 3.23
N GLU A 303 9.76 -21.16 4.29
CA GLU A 303 9.00 -20.79 5.49
C GLU A 303 8.09 -19.57 5.24
N PHE A 304 7.10 -19.78 4.38
CA PHE A 304 5.97 -18.90 4.12
C PHE A 304 4.75 -19.76 3.74
N VAL A 305 3.58 -19.15 3.62
CA VAL A 305 2.39 -19.78 3.05
C VAL A 305 1.74 -18.81 2.08
N ARG A 306 1.46 -19.28 0.86
CA ARG A 306 0.64 -18.54 -0.11
C ARG A 306 -0.69 -19.26 -0.29
N THR A 307 -1.77 -18.57 0.03
CA THR A 307 -3.13 -19.11 -0.06
C THR A 307 -3.89 -18.38 -1.16
N ARG A 308 -4.48 -19.14 -2.09
CA ARG A 308 -5.47 -18.62 -3.03
C ARG A 308 -6.85 -18.69 -2.40
N TYR A 309 -7.57 -17.57 -2.43
CA TYR A 309 -8.98 -17.50 -2.05
C TYR A 309 -9.82 -17.32 -3.32
N GLU A 310 -10.92 -18.06 -3.40
CA GLU A 310 -11.87 -18.00 -4.50
C GLU A 310 -13.29 -17.86 -3.96
N ALA A 311 -14.08 -16.98 -4.57
CA ALA A 311 -15.52 -16.91 -4.41
C ALA A 311 -16.20 -17.36 -5.71
N ARG A 312 -17.22 -18.20 -5.62
CA ARG A 312 -18.00 -18.66 -6.79
C ARG A 312 -19.49 -18.73 -6.49
N ARG A 313 -20.30 -18.04 -7.29
CA ARG A 313 -21.75 -18.11 -7.29
C ARG A 313 -22.23 -19.44 -7.86
N ARG A 314 -23.19 -20.06 -7.18
CA ARG A 314 -23.88 -21.30 -7.56
C ARG A 314 -25.37 -21.13 -7.23
N GLY A 315 -26.15 -20.74 -8.23
CA GLY A 315 -27.55 -20.37 -8.03
C GLY A 315 -27.66 -19.18 -7.07
N ASP A 316 -28.41 -19.40 -5.98
CA ASP A 316 -28.67 -18.39 -4.94
C ASP A 316 -27.63 -18.42 -3.80
N THR A 317 -26.51 -19.11 -4.00
CA THR A 317 -25.44 -19.19 -2.99
C THR A 317 -24.11 -18.73 -3.56
N VAL A 318 -23.25 -18.20 -2.71
CA VAL A 318 -21.85 -17.93 -3.01
C VAL A 318 -20.99 -18.80 -2.11
N VAL A 319 -20.06 -19.52 -2.73
CA VAL A 319 -19.15 -20.42 -2.04
C VAL A 319 -17.78 -19.77 -1.99
N ILE A 320 -17.25 -19.62 -0.78
CA ILE A 320 -15.88 -19.21 -0.52
C ILE A 320 -15.04 -20.45 -0.22
N SER A 321 -13.90 -20.58 -0.90
CA SER A 321 -12.94 -21.65 -0.69
C SER A 321 -11.53 -21.11 -0.73
N SER A 322 -10.60 -21.79 -0.03
CA SER A 322 -9.20 -21.42 -0.05
C SER A 322 -8.30 -22.65 -0.19
N ARG A 323 -7.17 -22.46 -0.87
CA ARG A 323 -6.17 -23.51 -1.13
C ARG A 323 -4.77 -22.95 -0.97
N VAL A 324 -3.92 -23.66 -0.22
CA VAL A 324 -2.47 -23.39 -0.20
C VAL A 324 -1.90 -23.77 -1.57
N ILE A 325 -1.23 -22.82 -2.21
CA ILE A 325 -0.66 -22.97 -3.55
C ILE A 325 0.88 -23.01 -3.55
N ASP A 326 1.51 -22.53 -2.48
CA ASP A 326 2.97 -22.46 -2.34
C ASP A 326 3.37 -22.26 -0.87
N GLY A 327 4.62 -22.60 -0.54
CA GLY A 327 5.21 -22.46 0.78
C GLY A 327 4.94 -23.65 1.74
N ASP A 328 5.82 -23.80 2.73
CA ASP A 328 5.86 -24.91 3.67
C ASP A 328 5.26 -24.59 5.05
N MET A 329 4.92 -23.30 5.31
CA MET A 329 4.23 -22.95 6.55
C MET A 329 2.79 -23.44 6.53
N GLU A 330 2.31 -23.88 7.69
CA GLU A 330 0.88 -24.13 7.87
C GLU A 330 0.11 -22.81 7.83
N ARG A 331 -1.01 -22.81 7.09
CA ARG A 331 -1.95 -21.69 7.11
C ARG A 331 -2.48 -21.49 8.54
N PRO A 332 -2.51 -20.25 9.07
CA PRO A 332 -3.06 -19.97 10.39
C PRO A 332 -4.52 -20.46 10.53
N SER A 333 -4.84 -21.07 11.67
CA SER A 333 -6.23 -21.40 12.01
C SER A 333 -6.89 -20.17 12.64
N ARG A 334 -7.80 -19.53 11.91
CA ARG A 334 -8.39 -18.25 12.31
C ARG A 334 -9.85 -18.11 11.94
N THR A 335 -10.49 -17.10 12.50
CA THR A 335 -11.83 -16.67 12.09
C THR A 335 -11.76 -16.07 10.69
N LEU A 336 -12.67 -16.48 9.81
CA LEU A 336 -12.85 -15.88 8.49
C LEU A 336 -14.16 -15.10 8.47
N ASN A 337 -14.10 -13.78 8.31
CA ASN A 337 -15.26 -12.98 7.97
C ASN A 337 -15.26 -12.71 6.47
N VAL A 338 -16.45 -12.58 5.88
CA VAL A 338 -16.62 -12.24 4.48
C VAL A 338 -17.62 -11.10 4.39
N ARG A 339 -17.22 -10.03 3.70
CA ARG A 339 -18.08 -8.92 3.28
C ARG A 339 -18.23 -9.01 1.77
N LEU A 340 -19.34 -9.58 1.34
CA LEU A 340 -19.62 -9.87 -0.05
C LEU A 340 -20.51 -8.78 -0.63
N PHE A 341 -20.06 -8.16 -1.71
CA PHE A 341 -20.81 -7.18 -2.49
C PHE A 341 -21.32 -7.86 -3.76
N ASP A 342 -22.62 -7.72 -4.03
CA ASP A 342 -23.18 -8.07 -5.33
C ASP A 342 -22.97 -6.94 -6.35
N ALA A 343 -23.41 -7.17 -7.60
CA ALA A 343 -23.24 -6.22 -8.70
C ALA A 343 -23.98 -4.89 -8.46
N ASP A 344 -25.01 -4.88 -7.61
CA ASP A 344 -25.77 -3.68 -7.24
C ASP A 344 -25.15 -2.96 -6.02
N GLY A 345 -24.05 -3.49 -5.47
CA GLY A 345 -23.33 -2.95 -4.32
C GLY A 345 -23.95 -3.30 -2.96
N ALA A 346 -24.92 -4.22 -2.91
CA ALA A 346 -25.51 -4.65 -1.64
C ALA A 346 -24.54 -5.57 -0.89
N GLU A 347 -24.32 -5.27 0.40
CA GLU A 347 -23.40 -6.02 1.25
C GLU A 347 -24.11 -7.17 1.98
N VAL A 348 -23.55 -8.38 1.87
CA VAL A 348 -23.90 -9.56 2.66
C VAL A 348 -22.70 -9.96 3.50
N THR A 349 -22.89 -10.15 4.80
CA THR A 349 -21.81 -10.57 5.71
C THR A 349 -21.97 -12.04 6.11
N ALA A 350 -20.84 -12.73 6.24
CA ALA A 350 -20.79 -14.10 6.72
C ALA A 350 -19.55 -14.34 7.59
N LYS A 351 -19.63 -15.36 8.44
CA LYS A 351 -18.55 -15.75 9.34
C LYS A 351 -18.33 -17.26 9.27
N GLY A 352 -17.07 -17.67 9.25
CA GLY A 352 -16.63 -19.05 9.20
C GLY A 352 -15.23 -19.22 9.77
N LYS A 353 -14.58 -20.32 9.39
CA LYS A 353 -13.19 -20.62 9.76
C LYS A 353 -12.33 -20.61 8.51
N ASP A 354 -11.17 -19.96 8.57
CA ASP A 354 -10.24 -19.93 7.45
C ASP A 354 -9.76 -21.34 7.10
N GLY A 355 -9.85 -21.69 5.82
CA GLY A 355 -9.54 -23.00 5.30
C GLY A 355 -10.72 -23.94 5.12
N ASP A 356 -11.83 -23.68 5.80
CA ASP A 356 -13.06 -24.40 5.58
C ASP A 356 -13.84 -23.78 4.41
N ARG A 357 -14.68 -24.58 3.77
CA ARG A 357 -15.60 -24.09 2.75
C ARG A 357 -16.76 -23.34 3.42
N LEU A 358 -16.91 -22.05 3.12
CA LEU A 358 -18.02 -21.23 3.59
C LEU A 358 -19.06 -21.06 2.48
N THR A 359 -20.34 -21.21 2.80
CA THR A 359 -21.45 -21.00 1.87
C THR A 359 -22.32 -19.87 2.40
N ILE A 360 -22.59 -18.87 1.55
CA ILE A 360 -23.33 -17.65 1.85
C ILE A 360 -24.61 -17.70 1.01
N GLU A 361 -25.77 -17.55 1.64
CA GLU A 361 -27.04 -17.42 0.92
C GLU A 361 -27.20 -15.97 0.45
N MET A 362 -27.52 -15.78 -0.83
CA MET A 362 -27.81 -14.47 -1.37
C MET A 362 -29.27 -14.10 -1.10
N PRO A 363 -29.56 -12.82 -0.76
CA PRO A 363 -30.93 -12.34 -0.67
C PRO A 363 -31.69 -12.64 -1.97
N LYS A 364 -32.96 -13.06 -1.85
CA LYS A 364 -33.84 -13.16 -3.01
C LYS A 364 -34.21 -11.74 -3.43
N GLY A 365 -33.82 -11.36 -4.65
CA GLY A 365 -34.19 -10.08 -5.27
C GLY A 365 -35.68 -9.93 -5.54
#